data_AF-A0A7W1V0L4-F1
#
_entry.id   AF-A0A7W1V0L4-F1
#
_cell.length_a   1.000
_cell.length_b   1.000
_cell.length_c   1.000
_cell.angle_alpha   90.00
_cell.angle_beta   90.00
_cell.angle_gamma   90.00
#
_symmetry.space_group_name_H-M   'P 1'
#
loop_
_entity.id
_entity.type
_entity.pdbx_description
1 polymer ?
#
loop_
_entity_poly.entity_id
_entity_poly.type
_entity_poly.pdbx_seq_one_letter_code
_entity_poly.pdbx_strand_id
1 'polypeptide(L)'
;MSIRITTVAKQLPKYFKETHEILPFLEHWLAGQDKRFQRKVSKIFENAAVDKRYSIMEPAEVFTATSFEDKNAIYVREVIQLGEKVLQKALDKAKWKPTDIDFLITVSCTGIMIPSLDAYLINLLQMRQDVVRLPVTEMGCAAGISGILYAEQFL
;
A
#
# COMPACT_ATOMS: atom_id res chain seq x y z
N MET A 1 1.80 21.16 -23.77
CA MET A 1 1.17 21.74 -22.56
C MET A 1 2.00 21.35 -21.35
N SER A 2 1.94 22.09 -20.23
CA SER A 2 2.64 21.68 -18.99
C SER A 2 1.76 20.72 -18.18
N ILE A 3 2.24 19.52 -17.89
CA ILE A 3 1.58 18.55 -17.02
C ILE A 3 1.73 19.00 -15.56
N ARG A 4 0.67 18.86 -14.74
CA ARG A 4 0.65 19.35 -13.35
C ARG A 4 -0.06 18.35 -12.44
N ILE A 5 0.41 18.25 -11.20
CA ILE A 5 -0.28 17.51 -10.14
C ILE A 5 -1.43 18.38 -9.61
N THR A 6 -2.67 17.99 -9.89
CA THR A 6 -3.87 18.72 -9.42
C THR A 6 -4.13 18.49 -7.93
N THR A 7 -3.91 17.28 -7.43
CA THR A 7 -4.22 16.90 -6.05
C THR A 7 -3.33 15.78 -5.56
N VAL A 8 -3.21 15.68 -4.24
CA VAL A 8 -2.57 14.56 -3.53
C VAL A 8 -3.45 14.18 -2.35
N ALA A 9 -3.66 12.87 -2.19
CA ALA A 9 -4.39 12.26 -1.08
C ALA A 9 -3.63 11.06 -0.54
N LYS A 10 -3.90 10.68 0.71
CA LYS A 10 -3.38 9.47 1.34
C LYS A 10 -4.47 8.74 2.11
N GLN A 11 -4.35 7.41 2.15
CA GLN A 11 -5.16 6.55 3.01
C GLN A 11 -4.22 5.64 3.81
N LEU A 12 -4.40 5.62 5.12
CA LEU A 12 -3.68 4.73 6.02
C LEU A 12 -4.60 3.55 6.40
N PRO A 13 -4.04 2.37 6.65
CA PRO A 13 -4.82 1.24 7.13
C PRO A 13 -5.25 1.43 8.59
N LYS A 14 -6.16 0.57 9.04
CA LYS A 14 -6.85 0.70 10.35
C LYS A 14 -5.90 0.54 11.53
N TYR A 15 -5.01 -0.45 11.48
CA TYR A 15 -4.16 -0.78 12.61
C TYR A 15 -2.92 0.11 12.62
N PHE A 16 -2.49 0.50 13.82
CA PHE A 16 -1.22 1.16 14.03
C PHE A 16 -0.68 0.81 15.41
N LYS A 17 0.64 0.90 15.56
CA LYS A 17 1.36 0.79 16.83
C LYS A 17 2.55 1.73 16.84
N GLU A 18 2.82 2.27 18.02
CA GLU A 18 4.10 2.94 18.28
C GLU A 18 5.22 1.91 18.35
N THR A 19 6.45 2.32 18.02
CA THR A 19 7.59 1.40 17.96
C THR A 19 7.83 0.70 19.29
N HIS A 20 7.65 1.39 20.42
CA HIS A 20 7.82 0.79 21.74
C HIS A 20 6.77 -0.31 22.02
N GLU A 21 5.56 -0.20 21.47
CA GLU A 21 4.52 -1.23 21.57
C GLU A 21 4.78 -2.45 20.67
N ILE A 22 5.62 -2.30 19.64
CA ILE A 22 5.98 -3.38 18.70
C ILE A 22 7.07 -4.29 19.29
N LEU A 23 7.96 -3.74 20.14
CA LEU A 23 9.12 -4.46 20.67
C LEU A 23 8.76 -5.80 21.36
N PRO A 24 7.69 -5.91 22.17
CA PRO A 24 7.31 -7.20 22.77
C PRO A 24 6.94 -8.26 21.74
N PHE A 25 6.27 -7.88 20.64
CA PHE A 25 5.93 -8.82 19.56
C PHE A 25 7.19 -9.28 18.80
N LEU A 26 8.13 -8.36 18.61
CA LEU A 26 9.42 -8.67 18.01
C LEU A 26 10.22 -9.66 18.88
N GLU A 27 10.25 -9.47 20.20
CA GLU A 27 10.90 -10.40 21.14
C GLU A 27 10.29 -11.79 21.08
N HIS A 28 8.95 -11.87 21.01
CA HIS A 28 8.25 -13.15 20.83
C HIS A 28 8.62 -13.82 19.50
N TRP A 29 8.62 -13.06 18.39
CA TRP A 29 8.99 -13.58 17.07
C TRP A 29 10.45 -14.07 16.99
N LEU A 30 11.34 -13.46 17.76
CA LEU A 30 12.76 -13.83 17.86
C LEU A 30 13.04 -14.94 18.88
N ALA A 31 12.01 -15.52 19.50
CA ALA A 31 12.17 -16.62 20.45
C ALA A 31 12.94 -17.80 19.81
N GLY A 32 13.91 -18.36 20.54
CA GLY A 32 14.76 -19.46 20.06
C GLY A 32 15.97 -19.02 19.21
N GLN A 33 16.08 -17.75 18.83
CA GLN A 33 17.29 -17.21 18.18
C GLN A 33 18.41 -16.94 19.19
N ASP A 34 19.65 -16.84 18.72
CA ASP A 34 20.78 -16.53 19.59
C ASP A 34 20.69 -15.10 20.15
N LYS A 35 21.17 -14.91 21.38
CA LYS A 35 21.09 -13.62 22.10
C LYS A 35 21.78 -12.46 21.35
N ARG A 36 22.83 -12.74 20.57
CA ARG A 36 23.53 -11.70 19.81
C ARG A 36 22.67 -11.25 18.63
N PHE A 37 21.99 -12.16 17.94
CA PHE A 37 21.05 -11.84 16.88
C PHE A 37 19.85 -11.05 17.41
N GLN A 38 19.22 -11.51 18.49
CA GLN A 38 18.10 -10.81 19.13
C GLN A 38 18.44 -9.35 19.42
N ARG A 39 19.58 -9.11 20.10
CA ARG A 39 20.05 -7.75 20.42
C ARG A 39 20.30 -6.88 19.18
N LYS A 40 20.80 -7.46 18.08
CA LYS A 40 21.03 -6.70 16.83
C LYS A 40 19.71 -6.25 16.22
N VAL A 41 18.72 -7.14 16.14
CA VAL A 41 17.42 -6.83 15.55
C VAL A 41 16.68 -5.79 16.38
N SER A 42 16.65 -5.91 17.71
CA SER A 42 16.03 -4.90 18.59
C SER A 42 16.67 -3.52 18.40
N LYS A 43 18.00 -3.44 18.34
CA LYS A 43 18.70 -2.17 18.08
C LYS A 43 18.34 -1.55 16.74
N ILE A 44 18.16 -2.35 15.69
CA ILE A 44 17.72 -1.84 14.37
C ILE A 44 16.32 -1.22 14.50
N PHE A 45 15.40 -1.88 15.19
CA PHE A 45 14.04 -1.35 15.39
C PHE A 45 14.03 -0.06 16.21
N GLU A 46 14.77 -0.01 17.32
CA GLU A 46 14.88 1.17 18.19
C GLU A 46 15.52 2.37 17.47
N ASN A 47 16.48 2.12 16.58
CA ASN A 47 17.24 3.18 15.90
C ASN A 47 16.75 3.43 14.46
N ALA A 48 15.58 2.91 14.07
CA ALA A 48 15.02 3.09 12.73
C ALA A 48 14.52 4.52 12.44
N ALA A 49 14.49 5.40 13.45
CA ALA A 49 13.86 6.72 13.37
C ALA A 49 12.39 6.67 12.92
N VAL A 50 11.65 5.67 13.41
CA VAL A 50 10.23 5.46 13.13
C VAL A 50 9.46 5.48 14.45
N ASP A 51 8.59 6.47 14.64
CA ASP A 51 7.79 6.58 15.87
C ASP A 51 6.65 5.56 15.89
N LYS A 52 5.97 5.38 14.76
CA LYS A 52 4.84 4.45 14.62
C LYS A 52 4.71 3.91 13.20
N ARG A 53 4.10 2.74 13.08
CA ARG A 53 3.78 2.09 11.80
C ARG A 53 2.31 1.73 11.71
N TYR A 54 1.81 1.70 10.48
CA TYR A 54 0.45 1.31 10.16
C TYR A 54 0.46 -0.03 9.43
N SER A 55 -0.56 -0.86 9.66
CA SER A 55 -0.67 -2.20 9.10
C SER A 55 -2.10 -2.53 8.68
N ILE A 56 -2.24 -3.32 7.62
CA ILE A 56 -3.51 -3.93 7.19
C ILE A 56 -3.89 -5.15 8.04
N MET A 57 -2.90 -5.76 8.70
CA MET A 57 -3.06 -6.85 9.65
C MET A 57 -2.98 -6.32 11.08
N GLU A 58 -3.65 -6.99 12.01
CA GLU A 58 -3.48 -6.72 13.43
C GLU A 58 -2.01 -6.99 13.82
N PRO A 59 -1.36 -6.15 14.63
CA PRO A 59 0.06 -6.28 14.93
C PRO A 59 0.50 -7.65 15.41
N ALA A 60 -0.28 -8.34 16.26
CA ALA A 60 0.09 -9.69 16.70
C ALA A 60 0.11 -10.68 15.54
N GLU A 61 -0.84 -10.58 14.60
CA GLU A 61 -0.88 -11.40 13.38
C GLU A 61 0.30 -11.15 12.43
N VAL A 62 0.91 -9.95 12.45
CA VAL A 62 2.10 -9.66 11.62
C VAL A 62 3.29 -10.51 12.06
N PHE A 63 3.39 -10.82 13.36
CA PHE A 63 4.49 -11.58 13.94
C PHE A 63 4.21 -13.08 14.04
N THR A 64 3.09 -13.57 13.50
CA THR A 64 2.82 -15.00 13.36
C THR A 64 3.26 -15.52 11.99
N ALA A 65 3.69 -16.77 11.94
CA ALA A 65 4.00 -17.43 10.67
C ALA A 65 2.70 -17.74 9.93
N THR A 66 2.53 -17.19 8.73
CA THR A 66 1.39 -17.42 7.83
C THR A 66 1.89 -17.81 6.44
N SER A 67 1.04 -18.52 5.68
CA SER A 67 1.39 -18.93 4.32
C SER A 67 1.41 -17.73 3.36
N PHE A 68 2.00 -17.93 2.18
CA PHE A 68 1.93 -16.92 1.11
C PHE A 68 0.48 -16.66 0.68
N GLU A 69 -0.33 -17.71 0.56
CA GLU A 69 -1.74 -17.63 0.17
C GLU A 69 -2.54 -16.76 1.16
N ASP A 70 -2.37 -17.01 2.47
CA ASP A 70 -3.06 -16.24 3.52
C ASP A 70 -2.70 -14.76 3.46
N LYS A 71 -1.40 -14.44 3.33
CA LYS A 71 -0.91 -13.06 3.21
C LYS A 71 -1.45 -12.38 1.97
N ASN A 72 -1.50 -13.08 0.85
CA ASN A 72 -2.00 -12.52 -0.40
C ASN A 72 -3.52 -12.29 -0.36
N ALA A 73 -4.28 -13.20 0.27
CA ALA A 73 -5.72 -13.03 0.47
C ALA A 73 -6.03 -11.78 1.33
N ILE A 74 -5.24 -11.55 2.38
CA ILE A 74 -5.34 -10.32 3.19
C ILE A 74 -4.98 -9.09 2.35
N TYR A 75 -3.87 -9.13 1.60
CA TYR A 75 -3.47 -8.04 0.72
C TYR A 75 -4.59 -7.66 -0.27
N VAL A 76 -5.17 -8.63 -0.99
CA VAL A 76 -6.23 -8.38 -1.98
C VAL A 76 -7.43 -7.70 -1.33
N ARG A 77 -7.91 -8.23 -0.19
CA ARG A 77 -9.06 -7.67 0.53
C ARG A 77 -8.83 -6.23 0.97
N GLU A 78 -7.65 -5.93 1.49
CA GLU A 78 -7.34 -4.66 2.13
C GLU A 78 -6.92 -3.59 1.11
N VAL A 79 -6.16 -3.96 0.08
CA VAL A 79 -5.69 -3.02 -0.95
C VAL A 79 -6.85 -2.45 -1.77
N ILE A 80 -7.89 -3.25 -2.03
CA ILE A 80 -9.11 -2.78 -2.72
C ILE A 80 -9.78 -1.66 -1.89
N GLN A 81 -10.01 -1.90 -0.61
CA GLN A 81 -10.65 -0.92 0.29
C GLN A 81 -9.81 0.35 0.47
N LEU A 82 -8.48 0.21 0.57
CA LEU A 82 -7.59 1.36 0.70
C LEU A 82 -7.50 2.16 -0.61
N GLY A 83 -7.44 1.47 -1.74
CA GLY A 83 -7.44 2.04 -3.08
C GLY A 83 -8.71 2.85 -3.35
N GLU A 84 -9.87 2.28 -3.04
CA GLU A 84 -11.17 2.97 -3.19
C GLU A 84 -11.20 4.24 -2.35
N LYS A 85 -10.86 4.14 -1.06
CA LYS A 85 -10.87 5.29 -0.14
C LYS A 85 -9.90 6.39 -0.57
N VAL A 86 -8.69 6.05 -1.03
CA VAL A 86 -7.72 7.08 -1.45
C VAL A 86 -8.11 7.73 -2.77
N LEU A 87 -8.65 6.97 -3.71
CA LEU A 87 -9.11 7.49 -5.00
C LEU A 87 -10.32 8.39 -4.80
N GLN A 88 -11.31 7.98 -4.02
CA GLN A 88 -12.46 8.81 -3.67
C GLN A 88 -12.02 10.12 -3.00
N LYS A 89 -11.12 10.06 -2.01
CA LYS A 89 -10.57 11.26 -1.36
C LYS A 89 -9.85 12.20 -2.33
N ALA A 90 -9.13 11.66 -3.31
CA ALA A 90 -8.45 12.47 -4.32
C ALA A 90 -9.46 13.16 -5.24
N LEU A 91 -10.46 12.42 -5.72
CA LEU A 91 -11.55 12.92 -6.58
C LEU A 91 -12.35 14.02 -5.87
N ASP A 92 -12.77 13.78 -4.63
CA ASP A 92 -13.52 14.76 -3.82
C ASP A 92 -12.72 16.07 -3.64
N LYS A 93 -11.42 15.94 -3.33
CA LYS A 93 -10.53 17.09 -3.15
C LYS A 93 -10.31 17.86 -4.46
N ALA A 94 -10.27 17.18 -5.60
CA ALA A 94 -10.19 17.80 -6.92
C ALA A 94 -11.54 18.29 -7.46
N LYS A 95 -12.65 17.92 -6.81
CA LYS A 95 -14.02 18.12 -7.29
C LYS A 95 -14.26 17.45 -8.66
N TRP A 96 -13.69 16.27 -8.86
CA TRP A 96 -13.83 15.46 -10.07
C TRP A 96 -14.76 14.28 -9.82
N LYS A 97 -15.40 13.80 -10.88
CA LYS A 97 -16.16 12.55 -10.89
C LYS A 97 -15.24 11.40 -11.29
N PRO A 98 -15.52 10.16 -10.86
CA PRO A 98 -14.80 8.98 -11.34
C PRO A 98 -14.79 8.85 -12.88
N THR A 99 -15.83 9.36 -13.55
CA THR A 99 -15.97 9.36 -15.02
C THR A 99 -15.09 10.39 -15.73
N ASP A 100 -14.48 11.31 -15.00
CA ASP A 100 -13.58 12.34 -15.56
C ASP A 100 -12.15 11.80 -15.73
N ILE A 101 -11.86 10.59 -15.25
CA ILE A 101 -10.55 9.95 -15.37
C ILE A 101 -10.44 9.21 -16.70
N ASP A 102 -9.43 9.53 -17.50
CA ASP A 102 -9.15 8.86 -18.78
C ASP A 102 -8.12 7.72 -18.65
N PHE A 103 -7.20 7.85 -17.69
CA PHE A 103 -6.08 6.92 -17.50
C PHE A 103 -5.88 6.62 -16.01
N LEU A 104 -5.75 5.34 -15.65
CA LEU A 104 -5.54 4.88 -14.29
C LEU A 104 -4.25 4.05 -14.18
N ILE A 105 -3.26 4.61 -13.47
CA ILE A 105 -2.00 3.94 -13.12
C ILE A 105 -2.11 3.46 -11.68
N THR A 106 -1.89 2.17 -11.46
CA THR A 106 -1.75 1.61 -10.11
C THR A 106 -0.39 0.96 -9.97
N VAL A 107 0.26 1.15 -8.82
CA VAL A 107 1.56 0.57 -8.54
C VAL A 107 1.53 -0.20 -7.22
N SER A 108 2.07 -1.42 -7.21
CA SER A 108 2.23 -2.20 -5.98
C SER A 108 3.28 -3.30 -6.14
N CYS A 109 4.06 -3.56 -5.10
CA CYS A 109 5.04 -4.65 -5.06
C CYS A 109 4.77 -5.65 -3.92
N THR A 110 3.59 -5.58 -3.30
CA THR A 110 3.31 -6.29 -2.03
C THR A 110 2.62 -7.63 -2.23
N GLY A 111 1.73 -7.74 -3.21
CA GLY A 111 0.98 -8.97 -3.48
C GLY A 111 0.60 -9.11 -4.94
N ILE A 112 0.10 -10.29 -5.29
CA ILE A 112 -0.21 -10.72 -6.66
C ILE A 112 -1.73 -10.83 -6.79
N MET A 113 -2.31 -10.15 -7.78
CA MET A 113 -3.75 -10.16 -7.98
C MET A 113 -4.12 -10.11 -9.46
N ILE A 114 -5.07 -10.97 -9.84
CA ILE A 114 -5.72 -11.00 -11.15
C ILE A 114 -7.23 -11.15 -10.91
N PRO A 115 -8.07 -10.19 -11.32
CA PRO A 115 -7.74 -8.90 -11.93
C PRO A 115 -6.89 -7.98 -11.04
N SER A 116 -6.25 -6.97 -11.64
CA SER A 116 -5.45 -5.97 -10.94
C SER A 116 -6.30 -4.92 -10.21
N LEU A 117 -5.71 -4.17 -9.27
CA LEU A 117 -6.41 -3.21 -8.41
C LEU A 117 -7.27 -2.21 -9.20
N ASP A 118 -6.71 -1.64 -10.27
CA ASP A 118 -7.39 -0.72 -11.19
C ASP A 118 -8.73 -1.28 -11.71
N ALA A 119 -8.81 -2.57 -12.01
CA ALA A 119 -10.04 -3.20 -12.49
C ALA A 119 -11.14 -3.21 -11.41
N TYR A 120 -10.77 -3.45 -10.15
CA TYR A 120 -11.70 -3.36 -9.03
C TYR A 120 -12.18 -1.92 -8.81
N LEU A 121 -11.25 -0.94 -8.85
CA LEU A 121 -11.57 0.46 -8.64
C LEU A 121 -12.53 1.01 -9.71
N ILE A 122 -12.33 0.65 -10.97
CA ILE A 122 -13.21 1.04 -12.08
C ILE A 122 -14.64 0.59 -11.84
N ASN A 123 -14.83 -0.66 -11.39
CA ASN A 123 -16.16 -1.20 -11.11
C ASN A 123 -16.79 -0.59 -9.85
N LEU A 124 -16.02 -0.48 -8.76
CA LEU A 124 -16.51 0.03 -7.48
C LEU A 124 -16.94 1.50 -7.57
N LEU A 125 -16.17 2.33 -8.29
CA LEU A 125 -16.42 3.76 -8.43
C LEU A 125 -17.22 4.13 -9.68
N GLN A 126 -17.75 3.14 -10.42
CA GLN A 126 -18.52 3.36 -11.64
C GLN A 126 -17.80 4.28 -12.65
N MET A 127 -16.49 4.06 -12.82
CA MET A 127 -15.69 4.78 -13.81
C MET A 127 -16.11 4.38 -15.22
N ARG A 128 -15.64 5.15 -16.23
CA ARG A 128 -15.88 4.77 -17.63
C ARG A 128 -15.24 3.42 -17.93
N GLN A 129 -15.86 2.65 -18.82
CA GLN A 129 -15.39 1.31 -19.17
C GLN A 129 -14.29 1.32 -20.26
N ASP A 130 -13.98 2.50 -20.79
CA ASP A 130 -12.93 2.76 -21.78
C ASP A 130 -11.67 3.39 -21.17
N VAL A 131 -11.57 3.45 -19.84
CA VAL A 131 -10.39 3.96 -19.13
C VAL A 131 -9.17 3.12 -19.49
N VAL A 132 -8.08 3.79 -19.88
CA VAL A 132 -6.81 3.12 -20.13
C VAL A 132 -6.16 2.75 -18.79
N ARG A 133 -5.75 1.49 -18.65
CA ARG A 133 -5.23 0.94 -17.40
C ARG A 133 -3.76 0.59 -17.53
N LEU A 134 -2.96 0.99 -16.54
CA LEU A 134 -1.57 0.58 -16.40
C LEU A 134 -1.30 0.05 -14.99
N PRO A 135 -1.55 -1.24 -14.73
CA PRO A 135 -1.10 -1.88 -13.52
C PRO A 135 0.40 -2.16 -13.60
N VAL A 136 1.18 -1.59 -12.68
CA VAL A 136 2.61 -1.87 -12.59
C VAL A 136 2.93 -2.60 -11.28
N THR A 137 3.48 -3.80 -11.43
CA THR A 137 3.82 -4.68 -10.31
C THR A 137 5.34 -4.73 -10.09
N GLU A 138 5.75 -5.13 -8.89
CA GLU A 138 7.12 -5.60 -8.59
C GLU A 138 8.27 -4.56 -8.71
N MET A 139 7.98 -3.28 -8.95
CA MET A 139 9.01 -2.23 -9.03
C MET A 139 9.55 -1.72 -7.67
N GLY A 140 9.01 -2.21 -6.56
CA GLY A 140 9.47 -1.82 -5.22
C GLY A 140 9.31 -0.32 -4.93
N CYS A 141 10.26 0.24 -4.18
CA CYS A 141 10.22 1.63 -3.72
C CYS A 141 10.28 2.66 -4.85
N ALA A 142 10.86 2.31 -6.01
CA ALA A 142 10.97 3.23 -7.15
C ALA A 142 9.60 3.46 -7.85
N ALA A 143 8.61 2.63 -7.56
CA ALA A 143 7.36 2.63 -8.30
C ALA A 143 6.57 3.95 -8.18
N GLY A 144 6.73 4.67 -7.08
CA GLY A 144 6.09 5.97 -6.88
C GLY A 144 6.49 7.00 -7.94
N ILE A 145 7.79 7.15 -8.20
CA ILE A 145 8.26 8.09 -9.23
C ILE A 145 8.04 7.54 -10.63
N SER A 146 8.20 6.23 -10.83
CA SER A 146 7.93 5.59 -12.13
C SER A 146 6.48 5.81 -12.57
N GLY A 147 5.51 5.68 -11.66
CA GLY A 147 4.10 5.97 -11.96
C GLY A 147 3.85 7.41 -12.42
N ILE A 148 4.56 8.38 -11.84
CA ILE A 148 4.47 9.79 -12.25
C ILE A 148 5.12 10.01 -13.63
N LEU A 149 6.27 9.37 -13.90
CA LEU A 149 6.93 9.45 -15.20
C LEU A 149 6.08 8.83 -16.31
N TYR A 150 5.41 7.70 -16.05
CA TYR A 150 4.47 7.15 -17.00
C TYR A 150 3.30 8.12 -17.25
N ALA A 151 2.74 8.72 -16.19
CA ALA A 151 1.69 9.74 -16.35
C ALA A 151 2.16 10.92 -17.21
N GLU A 152 3.41 11.37 -17.04
CA GLU A 152 3.99 12.43 -17.87
C GLU A 152 4.07 12.03 -19.36
N GLN A 153 4.48 10.80 -19.65
CA GLN A 153 4.64 10.33 -21.03
C GLN A 153 3.29 10.14 -21.75
N PHE A 154 2.21 9.89 -21.02
CA PHE A 154 0.88 9.63 -21.57
C PHE A 154 -0.01 10.88 -21.70
N LEU A 155 0.32 12.01 -21.06
CA LEU A 155 -0.48 13.26 -21.03
C LEU A 155 0.13 14.38 -21.89
#